data_AF-A0A167NB14-F1
#
_entry.id   AF-A0A167NB14-F1
#
_cell.length_a   1.000
_cell.length_b   1.000
_cell.length_c   1.000
_cell.angle_alpha   90.00
_cell.angle_beta   90.00
_cell.angle_gamma   90.00
#
_symmetry.space_group_name_H-M   'P 1'
#
loop_
_entity.id
_entity.type
_entity.pdbx_description
1 polymer ?
#
loop_
_entity_poly.entity_id
_entity_poly.type
_entity_poly.pdbx_seq_one_letter_code
_entity_poly.pdbx_strand_id
1 'polypeptide(L)'
;MLQTTSSPSPSPSSILFENESRTVVVIDVPRSIEEAQEPLRRDSDADVVPRRLTAPRRHLLSAAPPPTEAYPPPPVPRSEDATLQLSSTDPAAQLAELTTQAAVGAALHELHDSGFPAPAVRHEASRPEKEADANDVYYIPTGARYLAGTIDACRDEFLAEAPCFDLIVMDPPWPNRSAQRRRRRRGRKLRELSEQRGQTVNGTDSGYSTAGDMASMRDLLSQIPVGAKLADGGLVAVWVTNKPACVALVTDPRDGLFRAWGVDWVATWTWLKVTAGTPGPCTGTDTSPETTTAEVVTGGVPVVPLDAAWRKPWERVLLGRRRPASTSVTTVPRLPLPSHRVIVGVPDGHSRKPHLRPLLVPFLSSHPNGEEAVGRPLVGLEVFARSLTAGWWAWGDEVLLFHHASWWASNEVVDDAADQEAPAGAASSTP
;
A
#
# COMPACT_ATOMS: atom_id res chain seq x y z
N MET A 1 -40.95 18.06 -7.69
CA MET A 1 -39.77 18.25 -6.83
C MET A 1 -38.88 17.02 -7.03
N LEU A 2 -37.88 17.14 -7.90
CA LEU A 2 -36.95 16.07 -8.23
C LEU A 2 -35.94 15.95 -7.08
N GLN A 3 -35.90 14.77 -6.46
CA GLN A 3 -34.85 14.43 -5.50
C GLN A 3 -33.52 14.37 -6.24
N THR A 4 -32.59 15.22 -5.82
CA THR A 4 -31.19 15.19 -6.20
C THR A 4 -30.62 13.82 -5.88
N THR A 5 -30.09 13.14 -6.89
CA THR A 5 -29.41 11.86 -6.76
C THR A 5 -28.24 12.03 -5.79
N SER A 6 -28.38 11.39 -4.63
CA SER A 6 -27.33 11.31 -3.62
C SER A 6 -26.11 10.65 -4.22
N SER A 7 -24.95 11.31 -4.12
CA SER A 7 -23.63 10.72 -4.29
C SER A 7 -23.59 9.36 -3.56
N PRO A 8 -23.00 8.29 -4.13
CA PRO A 8 -22.91 7.02 -3.42
C PRO A 8 -22.20 7.26 -2.09
N SER A 9 -22.90 6.98 -0.99
CA SER A 9 -22.34 7.10 0.36
C SER A 9 -21.04 6.29 0.43
N PRO A 10 -19.96 6.81 1.05
CA PRO A 10 -18.69 6.10 1.14
C PRO A 10 -18.87 4.68 1.67
N SER A 11 -18.41 3.67 0.92
CA SER A 11 -18.06 2.40 1.54
C SER A 11 -16.97 2.72 2.57
N PRO A 12 -17.16 2.34 3.84
CA PRO A 12 -16.20 2.72 4.87
C PRO A 12 -14.91 1.88 4.84
N SER A 13 -14.86 0.84 4.02
CA SER A 13 -13.75 -0.10 3.83
C SER A 13 -12.99 0.17 2.52
N SER A 14 -11.67 0.01 2.56
CA SER A 14 -10.77 0.08 1.41
C SER A 14 -10.88 -1.16 0.51
N ILE A 15 -11.31 -2.30 1.06
CA ILE A 15 -11.62 -3.50 0.29
C ILE A 15 -12.99 -3.29 -0.36
N LEU A 16 -13.00 -3.20 -1.69
CA LEU A 16 -14.19 -2.96 -2.53
C LEU A 16 -14.86 -4.27 -2.95
N PHE A 17 -14.07 -5.33 -3.09
CA PHE A 17 -14.52 -6.68 -3.43
C PHE A 17 -13.52 -7.70 -2.89
N GLU A 18 -14.03 -8.83 -2.42
CA GLU A 18 -13.23 -10.00 -2.07
C GLU A 18 -14.05 -11.26 -2.39
N ASN A 19 -13.47 -12.21 -3.12
CA ASN A 19 -14.13 -13.48 -3.37
C ASN A 19 -14.12 -14.40 -2.14
N GLU A 20 -14.98 -15.42 -2.11
CA GLU A 20 -15.11 -16.33 -0.95
C GLU A 20 -13.79 -17.01 -0.56
N SER A 21 -12.97 -17.36 -1.56
CA SER A 21 -11.67 -17.99 -1.38
C SER A 21 -10.56 -17.00 -0.96
N ARG A 22 -10.84 -15.69 -0.98
CA ARG A 22 -9.91 -14.59 -0.69
C ARG A 22 -8.66 -14.58 -1.57
N THR A 23 -8.76 -15.16 -2.75
CA THR A 23 -7.69 -15.21 -3.77
C THR A 23 -7.76 -14.03 -4.73
N VAL A 24 -8.91 -13.34 -4.84
CA VAL A 24 -9.09 -12.12 -5.63
C VAL A 24 -9.67 -11.04 -4.73
N VAL A 25 -9.00 -9.89 -4.67
CA VAL A 25 -9.41 -8.74 -3.87
C VAL A 25 -9.26 -7.47 -4.68
N VAL A 26 -10.27 -6.59 -4.66
CA VAL A 26 -10.19 -5.23 -5.21
C VAL A 26 -10.04 -4.26 -4.06
N ILE A 27 -9.03 -3.37 -4.15
CA ILE A 27 -8.71 -2.42 -3.09
C ILE A 27 -8.58 -1.00 -3.63
N ASP A 28 -9.20 -0.04 -2.93
CA ASP A 28 -8.94 1.38 -3.08
C ASP A 28 -7.62 1.72 -2.35
N VAL A 29 -6.58 2.01 -3.14
CA VAL A 29 -5.21 2.19 -2.64
C VAL A 29 -5.10 3.41 -1.71
N PRO A 30 -5.47 4.65 -2.10
CA PRO A 30 -5.50 5.79 -1.18
C PRO A 30 -6.29 5.50 0.09
N ARG A 31 -7.49 4.91 -0.05
CA ARG A 31 -8.34 4.61 1.09
C ARG A 31 -7.70 3.61 2.06
N SER A 32 -6.98 2.61 1.55
CA SER A 32 -6.27 1.64 2.40
C SER A 32 -5.18 2.29 3.26
N ILE A 33 -4.57 3.37 2.77
CA ILE A 33 -3.57 4.16 3.50
C ILE A 33 -4.26 5.06 4.53
N GLU A 34 -5.37 5.70 4.17
CA GLU A 34 -6.19 6.49 5.11
C GLU A 34 -6.68 5.62 6.28
N GLU A 35 -7.18 4.42 6.00
CA GLU A 35 -7.62 3.47 7.01
C GLU A 35 -6.46 3.01 7.90
N ALA A 36 -5.24 2.92 7.37
CA ALA A 36 -4.03 2.62 8.14
C ALA A 36 -3.71 3.67 9.22
N GLN A 37 -4.25 4.88 9.10
CA GLN A 37 -4.04 5.96 10.07
C GLN A 37 -4.91 5.82 11.33
N GLU A 38 -5.88 4.91 11.32
CA GLU A 38 -6.76 4.63 12.46
C GLU A 38 -6.35 3.31 13.16
N PRO A 39 -6.40 3.25 14.50
CA PRO A 39 -6.11 2.04 15.26
C PRO A 39 -6.94 0.84 14.80
N LEU A 40 -6.39 -0.38 14.93
CA LEU A 40 -7.20 -1.60 14.77
C LEU A 40 -8.34 -1.56 15.80
N ARG A 41 -9.59 -1.77 15.34
CA ARG A 41 -10.74 -1.96 16.24
C ARG A 41 -10.52 -3.23 17.06
N ARG A 42 -10.81 -3.16 18.36
CA ARG A 42 -10.91 -4.35 19.22
C ARG A 42 -12.34 -4.86 19.13
N ASP A 43 -12.51 -6.18 19.09
CA ASP A 43 -13.85 -6.77 19.03
C ASP A 43 -14.70 -6.42 20.27
N SER A 44 -14.06 -6.05 21.40
CA SER A 44 -14.74 -5.54 22.61
C SER A 44 -15.45 -4.19 22.44
N ASP A 45 -15.15 -3.44 21.37
CA ASP A 45 -15.84 -2.18 21.03
C ASP A 45 -17.13 -2.43 20.24
N ALA A 46 -17.50 -3.68 19.95
CA ALA A 46 -18.73 -4.03 19.24
C ALA A 46 -20.01 -3.82 20.06
N ASP A 47 -19.93 -3.89 21.40
CA ASP A 47 -21.08 -3.74 22.31
C ASP A 47 -21.38 -2.27 22.71
N VAL A 48 -20.49 -1.34 22.38
CA VAL A 48 -20.74 0.10 22.51
C VAL A 48 -21.20 0.59 21.15
N VAL A 49 -22.52 0.90 21.04
CA VAL A 49 -23.23 1.50 19.88
C VAL A 49 -22.34 1.61 18.63
N PRO A 50 -22.59 0.87 17.53
CA PRO A 50 -21.68 0.83 16.39
C PRO A 50 -21.41 2.25 15.94
N ARG A 51 -20.24 2.79 16.33
CA ARG A 51 -19.75 4.04 15.79
C ARG A 51 -19.54 3.71 14.33
N ARG A 52 -20.56 4.05 13.52
CA ARG A 52 -20.58 4.05 12.05
C ARG A 52 -19.16 4.37 11.65
N LEU A 53 -18.46 3.46 10.94
CA LEU A 53 -17.06 3.65 10.56
C LEU A 53 -16.90 5.10 10.12
N THR A 54 -16.36 5.93 11.02
CA THR A 54 -16.30 7.36 10.76
C THR A 54 -15.31 7.44 9.62
N ALA A 55 -15.71 8.09 8.53
CA ALA A 55 -14.77 8.33 7.46
C ALA A 55 -13.47 8.89 8.07
N PRO A 56 -12.29 8.42 7.63
CA PRO A 56 -11.01 8.94 8.08
C PRO A 56 -11.09 10.45 8.06
N ARG A 57 -10.62 11.06 9.14
CA ARG A 57 -10.76 12.50 9.38
C ARG A 57 -10.03 13.35 8.35
N ARG A 58 -9.14 12.71 7.59
CA ARG A 58 -8.31 13.32 6.55
C ARG A 58 -8.31 12.45 5.30
N HIS A 59 -8.30 13.11 4.16
CA HIS A 59 -8.24 12.46 2.86
C HIS A 59 -6.87 12.60 2.23
N LEU A 60 -6.37 11.50 1.68
CA LEU A 60 -5.07 11.47 1.03
C LEU A 60 -5.21 12.08 -0.37
N LEU A 61 -4.43 13.13 -0.65
CA LEU A 61 -4.41 13.76 -1.95
C LEU A 61 -3.68 12.86 -2.96
N SER A 62 -4.36 12.57 -4.06
CA SER A 62 -3.79 11.89 -5.22
C SER A 62 -3.06 12.92 -6.10
N ALA A 63 -1.80 12.66 -6.44
CA ALA A 63 -0.95 13.66 -7.11
C ALA A 63 -1.27 13.88 -8.59
N ALA A 64 -1.99 12.95 -9.21
CA ALA A 64 -2.40 12.97 -10.61
C ALA A 64 -3.73 12.21 -10.75
N PRO A 65 -4.55 12.55 -11.77
CA PRO A 65 -5.74 11.75 -12.08
C PRO A 65 -5.32 10.30 -12.33
N PRO A 66 -6.11 9.33 -11.81
CA PRO A 66 -5.82 7.92 -12.05
C PRO A 66 -5.85 7.63 -13.54
N PRO A 67 -5.07 6.63 -14.03
CA PRO A 67 -5.12 6.25 -15.43
C PRO A 67 -6.51 5.71 -15.79
N THR A 68 -7.19 6.36 -16.73
CA THR A 68 -8.49 5.91 -17.26
C THR A 68 -8.33 5.03 -18.49
N GLU A 69 -7.18 5.14 -19.16
CA GLU A 69 -6.78 4.36 -20.32
C GLU A 69 -5.45 3.64 -20.08
N ALA A 70 -5.23 2.53 -20.78
CA ALA A 70 -3.98 1.80 -20.73
C ALA A 70 -2.84 2.66 -21.32
N TYR A 71 -1.65 2.56 -20.73
CA TYR A 71 -0.48 3.26 -21.26
C TYR A 71 -0.09 2.69 -22.61
N PRO A 72 0.37 3.54 -23.55
CA PRO A 72 0.87 3.07 -24.83
C PRO A 72 2.05 2.10 -24.61
N PRO A 73 2.16 1.02 -25.41
CA PRO A 73 3.28 0.11 -25.30
C PRO A 73 4.60 0.88 -25.48
N PRO A 74 5.64 0.56 -24.72
CA PRO A 74 6.92 1.22 -24.89
C PRO A 74 7.44 0.96 -26.32
N PRO A 75 8.12 1.94 -26.94
CA PRO A 75 8.69 1.75 -28.27
C PRO A 75 9.61 0.52 -28.26
N VAL A 76 9.45 -0.35 -29.26
CA VAL A 76 10.23 -1.57 -29.42
C VAL A 76 11.73 -1.20 -29.44
N PRO A 77 12.57 -1.82 -28.61
CA PRO A 77 14.00 -1.53 -28.63
C PRO A 77 14.60 -1.85 -29.99
N ARG A 78 15.40 -0.91 -30.50
CA ARG A 78 16.01 -0.96 -31.84
C ARG A 78 17.23 -1.89 -31.95
N SER A 79 17.44 -2.84 -31.02
CA SER A 79 18.69 -3.63 -30.97
C SER A 79 18.44 -5.12 -30.78
N GLU A 80 19.16 -5.95 -31.54
CA GLU A 80 19.16 -7.43 -31.47
C GLU A 80 19.48 -7.97 -30.06
N ASP A 81 20.26 -7.24 -29.26
CA ASP A 81 20.57 -7.54 -27.85
C ASP A 81 19.33 -7.64 -26.93
N ALA A 82 18.26 -6.93 -27.27
CA ALA A 82 17.03 -6.94 -26.48
C ALA A 82 16.26 -8.26 -26.68
N THR A 83 16.32 -8.83 -27.88
CA THR A 83 15.70 -10.10 -28.25
C THR A 83 16.45 -11.29 -27.62
N LEU A 84 17.78 -11.21 -27.53
CA LEU A 84 18.64 -12.19 -26.85
C LEU A 84 18.46 -12.19 -25.32
N GLN A 85 18.12 -11.03 -24.71
CA GLN A 85 17.84 -10.98 -23.27
C GLN A 85 16.57 -11.75 -22.88
N LEU A 86 15.52 -11.74 -23.72
CA LEU A 86 14.31 -12.54 -23.47
C LEU A 86 14.58 -14.04 -23.54
N SER A 87 15.45 -14.50 -24.45
CA SER A 87 15.79 -15.93 -24.59
C SER A 87 16.76 -16.45 -23.52
N SER A 88 17.46 -15.56 -22.81
CA SER A 88 18.42 -15.89 -21.75
C SER A 88 17.83 -16.02 -20.34
N THR A 89 16.50 -15.91 -20.21
CA THR A 89 15.83 -15.89 -18.91
C THR A 89 15.81 -17.29 -18.30
N ASP A 90 16.26 -17.43 -17.06
CA ASP A 90 16.17 -18.66 -16.25
C ASP A 90 14.76 -19.30 -16.36
N PRO A 91 14.64 -20.61 -16.67
CA PRO A 91 13.34 -21.29 -16.77
C PRO A 91 12.42 -21.10 -15.56
N ALA A 92 12.98 -21.02 -14.35
CA ALA A 92 12.20 -20.78 -13.14
C ALA A 92 11.55 -19.39 -13.14
N ALA A 93 12.27 -18.39 -13.65
CA ALA A 93 11.75 -17.04 -13.80
C ALA A 93 10.67 -16.94 -14.87
N GLN A 94 10.85 -17.64 -16.01
CA GLN A 94 9.83 -17.71 -17.06
C GLN A 94 8.55 -18.38 -16.54
N LEU A 95 8.68 -19.50 -15.82
CA LEU A 95 7.54 -20.17 -15.20
C LEU A 95 6.82 -19.25 -14.21
N ALA A 96 7.56 -18.57 -13.32
CA ALA A 96 6.97 -17.64 -12.36
C ALA A 96 6.21 -16.48 -13.03
N GLU A 97 6.72 -15.99 -14.16
CA GLU A 97 6.03 -14.96 -14.95
C GLU A 97 4.74 -15.50 -15.58
N LEU A 98 4.80 -16.65 -16.25
CA LEU A 98 3.62 -17.29 -16.86
C LEU A 98 2.55 -17.64 -15.81
N THR A 99 2.95 -18.16 -14.65
CA THR A 99 2.04 -18.43 -13.53
C THR A 99 1.39 -17.14 -13.02
N THR A 100 2.16 -16.04 -12.92
CA THR A 100 1.62 -14.74 -12.51
C THR A 100 0.63 -14.20 -13.53
N GLN A 101 0.96 -14.30 -14.82
CA GLN A 101 0.10 -13.87 -15.92
C GLN A 101 -1.21 -14.67 -15.95
N ALA A 102 -1.15 -15.99 -15.77
CA ALA A 102 -2.32 -16.85 -15.70
C ALA A 102 -3.22 -16.51 -14.49
N ALA A 103 -2.63 -16.31 -13.31
CA ALA A 103 -3.38 -15.92 -12.10
C ALA A 103 -4.07 -14.56 -12.26
N VAL A 104 -3.39 -13.58 -12.86
CA VAL A 104 -3.96 -12.28 -13.19
C VAL A 104 -5.10 -12.39 -14.20
N GLY A 105 -4.94 -13.19 -15.26
CA GLY A 105 -5.99 -13.42 -16.25
C GLY A 105 -7.24 -14.06 -15.63
N ALA A 106 -7.06 -15.06 -14.77
CA ALA A 106 -8.15 -15.70 -14.04
C ALA A 106 -8.89 -14.71 -13.11
N ALA A 107 -8.14 -13.87 -12.38
CA ALA A 107 -8.74 -12.86 -11.51
C ALA A 107 -9.56 -11.82 -12.29
N LEU A 108 -9.11 -11.42 -13.48
CA LEU A 108 -9.86 -10.49 -14.35
C LEU A 108 -11.15 -11.13 -14.88
N HIS A 109 -11.11 -12.40 -15.29
CA HIS A 109 -12.30 -13.14 -15.70
C HIS A 109 -13.29 -13.27 -14.54
N GLU A 110 -12.82 -13.59 -13.33
CA GLU A 110 -13.68 -13.71 -12.16
C GLU A 110 -14.39 -12.39 -11.81
N LEU A 111 -13.67 -11.26 -11.85
CA LEU A 111 -14.27 -9.94 -11.62
C LEU A 111 -15.31 -9.56 -12.68
N HIS A 112 -15.05 -9.94 -13.94
CA HIS A 112 -16.00 -9.76 -15.02
C HIS A 112 -17.27 -10.61 -14.78
N ASP A 113 -17.10 -11.89 -14.45
CA ASP A 113 -18.21 -12.82 -14.25
C ASP A 113 -19.02 -12.52 -12.99
N SER A 114 -18.40 -11.94 -11.96
CA SER A 114 -19.10 -11.46 -10.77
C SER A 114 -19.88 -10.16 -11.00
N GLY A 115 -19.75 -9.54 -12.18
CA GLY A 115 -20.35 -8.24 -12.49
C GLY A 115 -19.76 -7.09 -11.66
N PHE A 116 -18.53 -7.25 -11.15
CA PHE A 116 -17.91 -6.18 -10.37
C PHE A 116 -17.55 -5.01 -11.31
N PRO A 117 -18.01 -3.77 -11.04
CA PRO A 117 -17.73 -2.64 -11.90
C PRO A 117 -16.25 -2.25 -11.84
N ALA A 118 -15.77 -1.52 -12.85
CA ALA A 118 -14.40 -1.00 -12.80
C ALA A 118 -14.15 -0.18 -11.51
N PRO A 119 -13.00 -0.36 -10.83
CA PRO A 119 -12.72 0.31 -9.58
C PRO A 119 -12.68 1.84 -9.79
N ALA A 120 -13.57 2.56 -9.10
CA ALA A 120 -13.52 4.01 -9.03
C ALA A 120 -12.53 4.44 -7.94
N VAL A 121 -11.76 5.49 -8.19
CA VAL A 121 -10.86 6.10 -7.20
C VAL A 121 -11.39 7.46 -6.82
N ARG A 122 -11.38 7.75 -5.52
CA ARG A 122 -11.64 9.11 -5.04
C ARG A 122 -10.48 10.01 -5.43
N HIS A 123 -10.75 10.96 -6.31
CA HIS A 123 -9.77 11.93 -6.74
C HIS A 123 -10.21 13.33 -6.28
N GLU A 124 -9.66 13.79 -5.17
CA GLU A 124 -9.65 15.22 -4.86
C GLU A 124 -8.41 15.83 -5.51
N ALA A 125 -8.66 16.59 -6.58
CA ALA A 125 -7.61 17.21 -7.37
C ALA A 125 -7.00 18.41 -6.63
N SER A 126 -5.69 18.55 -6.85
CA SER A 126 -4.83 19.70 -6.60
C SER A 126 -4.16 19.77 -5.22
N ARG A 127 -2.90 19.35 -5.22
CA ARG A 127 -1.88 19.95 -4.36
C ARG A 127 -1.79 21.44 -4.73
N PRO A 128 -2.02 22.39 -3.80
CA PRO A 128 -1.76 23.79 -4.10
C PRO A 128 -0.29 23.94 -4.52
N GLU A 129 -0.04 24.73 -5.58
CA GLU A 129 1.31 25.10 -5.97
C GLU A 129 2.04 25.63 -4.73
N LYS A 130 3.29 25.20 -4.54
CA LYS A 130 4.10 25.49 -3.34
C LYS A 130 4.01 26.97 -2.93
N GLU A 131 3.17 27.29 -1.95
CA GLU A 131 3.44 28.41 -1.06
C GLU A 131 4.51 27.94 -0.08
N ALA A 132 5.66 28.60 -0.15
CA ALA A 132 6.91 28.19 0.49
C ALA A 132 6.96 28.46 2.01
N ASP A 133 5.80 28.52 2.67
CA ASP A 133 5.68 28.97 4.06
C ASP A 133 4.89 28.03 4.98
N ALA A 134 4.50 26.85 4.51
CA ALA A 134 4.01 25.81 5.42
C ALA A 134 5.20 25.29 6.24
N ASN A 135 5.22 25.62 7.54
CA ASN A 135 6.05 24.92 8.52
C ASN A 135 6.00 23.40 8.27
N ASP A 136 7.07 22.70 8.67
CA ASP A 136 7.21 21.23 8.66
C ASP A 136 6.11 20.56 9.53
N VAL A 137 4.86 20.58 9.07
CA VAL A 137 3.70 20.03 9.75
C VAL A 137 3.50 18.59 9.28
N TYR A 138 3.63 17.66 10.21
CA TYR A 138 3.47 16.23 9.97
C TYR A 138 2.30 15.68 10.78
N TYR A 139 1.50 14.82 10.16
CA TYR A 139 0.35 14.18 10.78
C TYR A 139 0.69 12.78 11.26
N ILE A 140 1.14 12.67 12.51
CA ILE A 140 1.55 11.38 13.09
C ILE A 140 0.32 10.61 13.61
N PRO A 141 0.06 9.38 13.13
CA PRO A 141 -1.05 8.56 13.62
C PRO A 141 -0.88 8.18 15.08
N THR A 142 -2.01 8.02 15.77
CA THR A 142 -2.01 7.63 17.19
C THR A 142 -1.25 6.32 17.40
N GLY A 143 -0.29 6.35 18.32
CA GLY A 143 0.51 5.18 18.70
C GLY A 143 1.54 4.73 17.66
N ALA A 144 1.67 5.41 16.51
CA ALA A 144 2.76 5.14 15.58
C ALA A 144 4.11 5.49 16.21
N ARG A 145 5.10 4.60 16.04
CA ARG A 145 6.50 4.84 16.41
C ARG A 145 7.34 4.78 15.16
N TYR A 146 8.37 5.62 15.05
CA TYR A 146 9.21 5.59 13.86
C TYR A 146 10.68 5.87 14.13
N LEU A 147 11.52 5.26 13.31
CA LEU A 147 12.96 5.51 13.23
C LEU A 147 13.26 6.21 11.90
N ALA A 148 13.56 7.50 11.97
CA ALA A 148 13.87 8.33 10.82
C ALA A 148 15.38 8.31 10.54
N GLY A 149 15.80 7.53 9.56
CA GLY A 149 17.21 7.37 9.21
C GLY A 149 17.50 6.04 8.54
N THR A 150 18.79 5.83 8.26
CA THR A 150 19.26 4.63 7.57
C THR A 150 19.10 3.39 8.45
N ILE A 151 19.05 2.21 7.81
CA ILE A 151 19.02 0.93 8.51
C ILE A 151 20.24 0.74 9.41
N ASP A 152 21.41 1.22 8.99
CA ASP A 152 22.62 1.13 9.79
C ASP A 152 22.55 2.04 11.03
N ALA A 153 22.20 3.31 10.84
CA ALA A 153 22.23 4.32 11.89
C ALA A 153 21.22 4.07 13.02
N CYS A 154 20.02 3.57 12.70
CA CYS A 154 18.97 3.33 13.71
C CYS A 154 18.97 1.90 14.25
N ARG A 155 19.92 1.05 13.86
CA ARG A 155 19.89 -0.38 14.16
C ARG A 155 19.95 -0.70 15.65
N ASP A 156 20.81 0.00 16.38
CA ASP A 156 21.04 -0.27 17.79
C ASP A 156 19.84 0.15 18.63
N GLU A 157 19.26 1.32 18.33
CA GLU A 157 17.99 1.79 18.92
C GLU A 157 16.86 0.80 18.63
N PHE A 158 16.72 0.35 17.38
CA PHE A 158 15.73 -0.66 17.01
C PHE A 158 15.90 -1.96 17.79
N LEU A 159 17.14 -2.45 17.95
CA LEU A 159 17.39 -3.66 18.72
C LEU A 159 17.07 -3.51 20.20
N ALA A 160 17.38 -2.35 20.79
CA ALA A 160 17.13 -2.05 22.19
C ALA A 160 15.64 -1.90 22.52
N GLU A 161 14.87 -1.21 21.67
CA GLU A 161 13.53 -0.76 22.02
C GLU A 161 12.39 -1.50 21.30
N ALA A 162 12.64 -2.03 20.09
CA ALA A 162 11.56 -2.60 19.30
C ALA A 162 11.05 -3.93 19.90
N PRO A 163 9.73 -4.14 19.94
CA PRO A 163 9.16 -5.41 20.36
C PRO A 163 9.39 -6.50 19.29
N CYS A 164 8.93 -7.71 19.57
CA CYS A 164 8.69 -8.66 18.48
C CYS A 164 7.40 -8.30 17.74
N PHE A 165 7.38 -8.48 16.43
CA PHE A 165 6.29 -8.11 15.54
C PHE A 165 5.55 -9.34 15.05
N ASP A 166 4.22 -9.25 14.96
CA ASP A 166 3.38 -10.28 14.34
C ASP A 166 3.45 -10.18 12.80
N LEU A 167 3.75 -8.98 12.28
CA LEU A 167 3.88 -8.70 10.85
C LEU A 167 5.00 -7.69 10.58
N ILE A 168 5.92 -8.04 9.68
CA ILE A 168 6.93 -7.14 9.12
C ILE A 168 6.66 -6.93 7.64
N VAL A 169 6.50 -5.69 7.18
CA VAL A 169 6.33 -5.34 5.77
C VAL A 169 7.57 -4.58 5.30
N MET A 170 8.04 -4.87 4.09
CA MET A 170 9.20 -4.20 3.50
C MET A 170 8.91 -3.74 2.08
N ASP A 171 9.29 -2.50 1.76
CA ASP A 171 9.36 -1.97 0.38
C ASP A 171 10.79 -1.56 0.00
N PRO A 172 11.71 -2.53 -0.23
CA PRO A 172 13.13 -2.23 -0.37
C PRO A 172 13.45 -1.29 -1.54
N PRO A 173 14.52 -0.48 -1.43
CA PRO A 173 14.98 0.43 -2.47
C PRO A 173 15.68 -0.31 -3.64
N TRP A 174 14.97 -1.21 -4.31
CA TRP A 174 15.52 -2.12 -5.33
C TRP A 174 16.35 -1.37 -6.40
N PRO A 175 17.49 -1.95 -6.85
CA PRO A 175 18.32 -1.31 -7.87
C PRO A 175 17.53 -1.00 -9.15
N ASN A 176 17.41 0.30 -9.46
CA ASN A 176 16.65 0.77 -10.61
C ASN A 176 17.47 1.78 -11.42
N ARG A 177 17.97 1.34 -12.58
CA ARG A 177 18.81 2.17 -13.47
C ARG A 177 18.11 3.47 -13.91
N SER A 178 16.79 3.47 -14.05
CA SER A 178 16.04 4.68 -14.41
C SER A 178 16.04 5.70 -13.27
N ALA A 179 15.72 5.24 -12.06
CA ALA A 179 15.74 6.07 -10.86
C ALA A 179 17.13 6.63 -10.57
N GLN A 180 18.17 5.78 -10.66
CA GLN A 180 19.58 6.17 -10.51
C GLN A 180 19.97 7.26 -11.52
N ARG A 181 19.60 7.12 -12.81
CA ARG A 181 19.87 8.13 -13.84
C ARG A 181 19.16 9.45 -13.56
N ARG A 182 17.89 9.42 -13.14
CA ARG A 182 17.12 10.61 -12.79
C ARG A 182 17.76 11.36 -11.62
N ARG A 183 18.20 10.64 -10.57
CA ARG A 183 18.90 11.21 -9.42
C ARG A 183 20.22 11.87 -9.84
N ARG A 184 21.04 11.20 -10.65
CA ARG A 184 22.31 11.77 -11.15
C ARG A 184 22.08 13.07 -11.93
N ARG A 185 21.06 13.11 -12.80
CA ARG A 185 20.70 14.33 -13.56
C ARG A 185 20.24 15.45 -12.63
N ARG A 186 19.38 15.15 -11.65
CA ARG A 186 18.90 16.12 -10.65
C ARG A 186 20.04 16.68 -9.82
N GLY A 187 20.93 15.81 -9.33
CA GLY A 187 22.11 16.21 -8.55
C GLY A 187 23.07 17.09 -9.35
N ARG A 188 23.28 16.80 -10.64
CA ARG A 188 24.06 17.68 -11.52
C ARG A 188 23.43 19.06 -11.66
N LYS A 189 22.12 19.11 -11.97
CA LYS A 189 21.37 20.37 -12.10
C LYS A 189 21.41 21.20 -10.80
N LEU A 190 21.30 20.55 -9.64
CA LEU A 190 21.34 21.25 -8.34
C LEU A 190 22.73 21.85 -8.06
N ARG A 191 23.81 21.12 -8.40
CA ARG A 191 25.19 21.63 -8.28
C ARG A 191 25.43 22.83 -9.20
N GLU A 192 25.05 22.73 -10.47
CA GLU A 192 25.12 23.83 -11.45
C GLU A 192 24.35 25.07 -10.96
N LEU A 193 23.16 24.90 -10.38
CA LEU A 193 22.37 26.00 -9.80
C LEU A 193 22.99 26.60 -8.54
N SER A 194 23.62 25.78 -7.68
CA SER A 194 24.30 26.26 -6.47
C SER A 194 25.57 27.05 -6.80
N GLU A 195 26.31 26.63 -7.84
CA GLU A 195 27.49 27.33 -8.34
C GLU A 195 27.13 28.68 -8.96
N GLN A 196 26.00 28.77 -9.67
CA GLN A 196 25.50 30.03 -10.24
C GLN A 196 24.95 31.01 -9.21
N ARG A 197 24.45 30.54 -8.06
CA ARG A 197 23.85 31.39 -7.01
C ARG A 197 24.78 31.74 -5.86
N GLY A 198 26.01 31.22 -5.83
CA GLY A 198 26.96 31.46 -4.74
C GLY A 198 26.44 31.02 -3.35
N GLN A 199 25.40 30.20 -3.31
CA GLN A 199 24.73 29.72 -2.10
C GLN A 199 24.72 28.20 -2.12
N THR A 200 25.23 27.59 -1.06
CA THR A 200 25.06 26.16 -0.80
C THR A 200 23.58 25.88 -0.56
N VAL A 201 22.91 25.32 -1.56
CA VAL A 201 21.53 24.84 -1.41
C VAL A 201 21.60 23.58 -0.54
N ASN A 202 21.41 23.72 0.78
CA ASN A 202 21.17 22.61 1.71
C ASN A 202 19.75 22.06 1.51
N GLY A 203 19.41 21.71 0.26
CA GLY A 203 18.14 21.09 -0.07
C GLY A 203 18.18 19.62 0.32
N THR A 204 17.47 19.27 1.39
CA THR A 204 17.20 17.91 1.88
C THR A 204 16.36 17.06 0.92
N ASP A 205 16.19 17.47 -0.34
CA ASP A 205 15.42 16.73 -1.35
C ASP A 205 16.27 15.59 -1.96
N SER A 206 16.75 14.73 -1.06
CA SER A 206 17.41 13.46 -1.30
C SER A 206 16.35 12.47 -1.77
N GLY A 207 15.85 12.63 -2.99
CA GLY A 207 14.90 11.68 -3.55
C GLY A 207 15.42 10.24 -3.40
N TYR A 208 14.56 9.35 -2.92
CA TYR A 208 14.77 7.92 -2.61
C TYR A 208 16.05 7.30 -3.20
N SER A 209 17.03 7.01 -2.32
CA SER A 209 18.29 6.40 -2.72
C SER A 209 18.10 4.90 -2.98
N THR A 210 17.89 4.52 -4.25
CA THR A 210 17.92 3.11 -4.65
C THR A 210 19.30 2.50 -4.41
N ALA A 211 19.37 1.23 -4.02
CA ALA A 211 20.62 0.49 -3.96
C ALA A 211 21.37 0.52 -5.31
N GLY A 212 22.71 0.52 -5.26
CA GLY A 212 23.55 0.58 -6.45
C GLY A 212 23.42 -0.68 -7.30
N ASP A 213 23.46 -1.84 -6.65
CA ASP A 213 23.42 -3.16 -7.25
C ASP A 213 22.78 -4.19 -6.28
N MET A 214 22.74 -5.45 -6.69
CA MET A 214 22.15 -6.53 -5.89
C MET A 214 23.00 -6.92 -4.67
N ALA A 215 24.32 -6.74 -4.70
CA ALA A 215 25.20 -7.06 -3.58
C ALA A 215 25.00 -6.06 -2.43
N SER A 216 25.02 -4.77 -2.76
CA SER A 216 24.69 -3.69 -1.82
C SER A 216 23.28 -3.85 -1.26
N MET A 217 22.33 -4.35 -2.07
CA MET A 217 20.97 -4.64 -1.59
C MET A 217 20.95 -5.82 -0.61
N ARG A 218 21.73 -6.89 -0.86
CA ARG A 218 21.89 -7.99 0.10
C ARG A 218 22.43 -7.47 1.42
N ASP A 219 23.50 -6.68 1.38
CA ASP A 219 24.15 -6.15 2.59
C ASP A 219 23.19 -5.27 3.40
N LEU A 220 22.41 -4.43 2.73
CA LEU A 220 21.39 -3.59 3.35
C LEU A 220 20.28 -4.44 4.01
N LEU A 221 19.70 -5.39 3.29
CA LEU A 221 18.60 -6.21 3.80
C LEU A 221 19.04 -7.17 4.91
N SER A 222 20.30 -7.59 4.91
CA SER A 222 20.87 -8.48 5.94
C SER A 222 21.03 -7.78 7.30
N GLN A 223 21.07 -6.44 7.33
CA GLN A 223 21.18 -5.69 8.58
C GLN A 223 19.88 -5.68 9.38
N ILE A 224 18.73 -5.86 8.71
CA ILE A 224 17.40 -5.85 9.34
C ILE A 224 17.23 -7.13 10.16
N PRO A 225 17.06 -7.06 11.49
CA PRO A 225 17.09 -8.23 12.35
C PRO A 225 15.71 -8.94 12.40
N VAL A 226 15.17 -9.29 11.24
CA VAL A 226 13.89 -10.05 11.09
C VAL A 226 13.94 -11.34 11.90
N GLY A 227 15.05 -12.07 11.83
CA GLY A 227 15.28 -13.29 12.60
C GLY A 227 15.09 -13.12 14.11
N ALA A 228 15.47 -11.98 14.66
CA ALA A 228 15.38 -11.69 16.10
C ALA A 228 14.08 -10.97 16.52
N LYS A 229 13.39 -10.32 15.57
CA LYS A 229 12.24 -9.44 15.86
C LYS A 229 10.92 -9.88 15.25
N LEU A 230 10.87 -10.94 14.44
CA LEU A 230 9.60 -11.53 14.00
C LEU A 230 9.15 -12.62 14.97
N ALA A 231 7.95 -12.47 15.53
CA ALA A 231 7.35 -13.38 16.50
C ALA A 231 7.08 -14.77 15.91
N ASP A 232 6.89 -15.76 16.79
CA ASP A 232 6.46 -17.12 16.43
C ASP A 232 5.15 -17.10 15.64
N GLY A 233 5.12 -17.78 14.49
CA GLY A 233 3.98 -17.76 13.57
C GLY A 233 3.81 -16.44 12.80
N GLY A 234 4.62 -15.42 13.07
CA GLY A 234 4.57 -14.12 12.42
C GLY A 234 4.89 -14.19 10.92
N LEU A 235 4.46 -13.15 10.20
CA LEU A 235 4.68 -13.00 8.76
C LEU A 235 5.68 -11.89 8.44
N VAL A 236 6.51 -12.12 7.42
CA VAL A 236 7.28 -11.07 6.73
C VAL A 236 6.82 -10.97 5.28
N ALA A 237 6.54 -9.75 4.83
CA ALA A 237 6.05 -9.44 3.49
C ALA A 237 7.04 -8.51 2.79
N VAL A 238 7.62 -8.97 1.68
CA VAL A 238 8.63 -8.22 0.92
C VAL A 238 8.11 -7.89 -0.46
N TRP A 239 7.87 -6.61 -0.73
CA TRP A 239 7.60 -6.16 -2.10
C TRP A 239 8.83 -6.36 -2.97
N VAL A 240 8.64 -6.93 -4.16
CA VAL A 240 9.71 -7.17 -5.14
C VAL A 240 9.34 -6.66 -6.52
N THR A 241 10.35 -6.22 -7.27
CA THR A 241 10.20 -5.97 -8.71
C THR A 241 10.08 -7.29 -9.48
N ASN A 242 9.64 -7.23 -10.75
CA ASN A 242 9.61 -8.41 -11.62
C ASN A 242 11.01 -8.90 -12.06
N LYS A 243 12.11 -8.25 -11.64
CA LYS A 243 13.46 -8.71 -11.95
C LYS A 243 13.75 -10.03 -11.22
N PRO A 244 14.15 -11.12 -11.93
CA PRO A 244 14.38 -12.43 -11.31
C PRO A 244 15.40 -12.40 -10.17
N ALA A 245 16.47 -11.62 -10.32
CA ALA A 245 17.49 -11.47 -9.28
C ALA A 245 16.94 -10.91 -7.95
N CYS A 246 15.91 -10.05 -7.99
CA CYS A 246 15.29 -9.53 -6.77
C CYS A 246 14.51 -10.62 -6.03
N VAL A 247 13.82 -11.49 -6.76
CA VAL A 247 13.12 -12.64 -6.16
C VAL A 247 14.11 -13.65 -5.63
N ALA A 248 15.11 -14.03 -6.43
CA ALA A 248 16.15 -14.97 -6.03
C ALA A 248 16.88 -14.51 -4.75
N LEU A 249 17.19 -13.22 -4.61
CA LEU A 249 17.80 -12.70 -3.38
C LEU A 249 16.95 -12.99 -2.14
N VAL A 250 15.62 -12.96 -2.27
CA VAL A 250 14.70 -13.20 -1.16
C VAL A 250 14.48 -14.70 -0.92
N THR A 251 14.25 -15.48 -1.99
CA THR A 251 13.69 -16.83 -1.91
C THR A 251 14.66 -17.96 -2.22
N ASP A 252 15.90 -17.68 -2.60
CA ASP A 252 16.86 -18.75 -2.90
C ASP A 252 16.97 -19.73 -1.71
N PRO A 253 16.79 -21.04 -1.92
CA PRO A 253 16.70 -22.01 -0.82
C PRO A 253 18.04 -22.24 -0.10
N ARG A 254 19.16 -21.83 -0.70
CA ARG A 254 20.52 -22.01 -0.15
C ARG A 254 21.04 -20.75 0.52
N ASP A 255 20.78 -19.59 -0.08
CA ASP A 255 21.37 -18.31 0.35
C ASP A 255 20.36 -17.14 0.37
N GLY A 256 19.07 -17.38 0.17
CA GLY A 256 18.05 -16.33 0.18
C GLY A 256 17.81 -15.71 1.56
N LEU A 257 17.30 -14.48 1.58
CA LEU A 257 16.98 -13.75 2.82
C LEU A 257 15.97 -14.48 3.70
N PHE A 258 14.96 -15.15 3.13
CA PHE A 258 14.01 -15.93 3.92
C PHE A 258 14.70 -17.05 4.73
N ARG A 259 15.67 -17.73 4.11
CA ARG A 259 16.51 -18.71 4.83
C ARG A 259 17.32 -18.04 5.93
N ALA A 260 18.01 -16.93 5.62
CA ALA A 260 18.85 -16.21 6.58
C ALA A 260 18.04 -15.67 7.77
N TRP A 261 16.81 -15.25 7.54
CA TRP A 261 15.88 -14.79 8.57
C TRP A 261 15.18 -15.92 9.31
N GLY A 262 15.34 -17.19 8.90
CA GLY A 262 14.69 -18.33 9.53
C GLY A 262 13.17 -18.36 9.35
N VAL A 263 12.70 -18.05 8.14
CA VAL A 263 11.29 -18.09 7.75
C VAL A 263 11.11 -18.97 6.51
N ASP A 264 9.97 -19.65 6.42
CA ASP A 264 9.61 -20.46 5.26
C ASP A 264 8.80 -19.62 4.26
N TRP A 265 9.10 -19.73 2.97
CA TRP A 265 8.31 -19.09 1.91
C TRP A 265 6.93 -19.76 1.82
N VAL A 266 5.86 -19.02 2.12
CA VAL A 266 4.50 -19.58 2.21
C VAL A 266 3.54 -19.08 1.14
N ALA A 267 3.77 -17.90 0.56
CA ALA A 267 2.89 -17.35 -0.45
C ALA A 267 3.56 -16.29 -1.33
N THR A 268 2.96 -16.06 -2.49
CA THR A 268 3.27 -14.96 -3.41
C THR A 268 1.98 -14.29 -3.82
N TRP A 269 1.81 -13.03 -3.44
CA TRP A 269 0.66 -12.23 -3.87
C TRP A 269 1.08 -11.24 -4.95
N THR A 270 0.13 -10.87 -5.79
CA THR A 270 0.34 -10.04 -6.98
C THR A 270 -0.54 -8.81 -6.87
N TRP A 271 0.05 -7.61 -6.87
CA TRP A 271 -0.69 -6.38 -7.04
C TRP A 271 -0.81 -6.04 -8.53
N LEU A 272 -2.00 -6.27 -9.10
CA LEU A 272 -2.37 -5.88 -10.45
C LEU A 272 -2.85 -4.42 -10.49
N LYS A 273 -2.28 -3.67 -11.42
CA LYS A 273 -2.60 -2.27 -11.68
C LYS A 273 -3.58 -2.18 -12.85
N VAL A 274 -4.76 -1.64 -12.59
CA VAL A 274 -5.82 -1.46 -13.58
C VAL A 274 -6.17 0.01 -13.78
N THR A 275 -6.83 0.32 -14.88
CA THR A 275 -7.40 1.64 -15.12
C THR A 275 -8.60 1.90 -14.22
N ALA A 276 -8.80 3.16 -13.82
CA ALA A 276 -9.98 3.58 -13.09
C ALA A 276 -11.24 3.49 -13.96
N GLY A 277 -12.36 3.17 -13.31
CA GLY A 277 -13.68 3.33 -13.90
C GLY A 277 -14.03 4.81 -14.09
N THR A 278 -14.42 5.19 -15.30
CA THR A 278 -15.05 6.50 -15.57
C THR A 278 -16.49 6.32 -16.01
N PRO A 279 -17.44 7.17 -15.55
CA PRO A 279 -18.72 7.31 -16.23
C PRO A 279 -18.45 7.72 -17.67
N GLY A 280 -18.77 6.85 -18.63
CA GLY A 280 -18.64 7.18 -20.05
C GLY A 280 -19.74 8.17 -20.48
N PRO A 281 -19.47 9.09 -21.42
CA PRO A 281 -20.56 9.84 -22.06
C PRO A 281 -21.43 8.85 -22.85
N CYS A 282 -22.75 8.89 -22.61
CA CYS A 282 -23.73 8.12 -23.38
C CYS A 282 -23.72 8.57 -24.85
N THR A 283 -22.91 7.96 -25.70
CA THR A 283 -23.01 8.14 -27.16
C THR A 283 -24.09 7.21 -27.70
N GLY A 284 -25.34 7.48 -27.33
CA GLY A 284 -26.52 6.88 -27.94
C GLY A 284 -27.31 7.98 -28.64
N THR A 285 -27.07 8.20 -29.93
CA THR A 285 -27.92 9.04 -30.79
C THR A 285 -29.15 8.28 -31.28
N ASP A 286 -29.77 7.47 -30.44
CA ASP A 286 -31.06 6.83 -30.74
C ASP A 286 -32.11 7.36 -29.78
N THR A 287 -32.89 8.30 -30.31
CA THR A 287 -34.04 8.90 -29.67
C THR A 287 -35.16 7.86 -29.60
N SER A 288 -35.16 7.01 -28.57
CA SER A 288 -36.32 6.19 -28.19
C SER A 288 -36.56 6.33 -26.68
N PRO A 289 -37.74 6.80 -26.24
CA PRO A 289 -37.99 7.11 -24.85
C PRO A 289 -38.53 5.88 -24.11
N GLU A 290 -37.75 4.81 -23.92
CA GLU A 290 -38.14 3.73 -22.97
C GLU A 290 -37.05 2.72 -22.59
N THR A 291 -35.78 3.12 -22.48
CA THR A 291 -34.77 2.23 -21.88
C THR A 291 -33.87 3.04 -20.95
N THR A 292 -33.91 2.72 -19.66
CA THR A 292 -32.92 3.15 -18.67
C THR A 292 -31.54 2.72 -19.18
N THR A 293 -30.82 3.65 -19.81
CA THR A 293 -29.48 3.42 -20.32
C THR A 293 -28.53 3.29 -19.14
N ALA A 294 -28.07 2.07 -18.88
CA ALA A 294 -26.95 1.85 -17.98
C ALA A 294 -25.73 2.60 -18.53
N GLU A 295 -25.16 3.52 -17.75
CA GLU A 295 -23.89 4.15 -18.08
C GLU A 295 -22.84 3.04 -18.28
N VAL A 296 -22.24 2.97 -19.47
CA VAL A 296 -21.14 2.04 -19.73
C VAL A 296 -19.92 2.57 -18.98
N VAL A 297 -19.67 2.05 -17.79
CA VAL A 297 -18.45 2.33 -17.04
C VAL A 297 -17.30 1.64 -17.77
N THR A 298 -16.44 2.43 -18.41
CA THR A 298 -15.19 1.95 -19.00
C THR A 298 -14.09 1.97 -17.94
N GLY A 299 -13.31 0.88 -17.83
CA GLY A 299 -12.20 0.78 -16.87
C GLY A 299 -11.92 -0.65 -16.42
N GLY A 300 -11.05 -0.82 -15.41
CA GLY A 300 -10.75 -2.14 -14.84
C GLY A 300 -9.83 -3.02 -15.70
N VAL A 301 -9.29 -2.47 -16.79
CA VAL A 301 -8.33 -3.18 -17.66
C VAL A 301 -6.90 -2.95 -17.19
N PRO A 302 -5.96 -3.88 -17.41
CA PRO A 302 -4.55 -3.67 -17.07
C PRO A 302 -3.98 -2.38 -17.64
N VAL A 303 -3.23 -1.61 -16.84
CA VAL A 303 -2.61 -0.34 -17.28
C VAL A 303 -1.53 -0.52 -18.35
N VAL A 304 -1.07 -1.76 -18.57
CA VAL A 304 -0.16 -2.19 -19.62
C VAL A 304 -0.62 -3.60 -20.03
N PRO A 305 -0.48 -4.02 -21.31
CA PRO A 305 -0.80 -5.39 -21.71
C PRO A 305 -0.08 -6.46 -20.85
N LEU A 306 -0.76 -7.57 -20.57
CA LEU A 306 -0.23 -8.65 -19.72
C LEU A 306 1.02 -9.30 -20.31
N ASP A 307 1.09 -9.39 -21.63
CA ASP A 307 2.16 -9.98 -22.43
C ASP A 307 3.32 -8.99 -22.73
N ALA A 308 3.26 -7.77 -22.21
CA ALA A 308 4.28 -6.77 -22.46
C ALA A 308 5.67 -7.24 -21.98
N ALA A 309 6.66 -7.20 -22.87
CA ALA A 309 8.00 -7.73 -22.60
C ALA A 309 8.78 -6.99 -21.49
N TRP A 310 8.52 -5.68 -21.31
CA TRP A 310 9.40 -4.82 -20.50
C TRP A 310 8.78 -4.35 -19.20
N ARG A 311 7.54 -3.86 -19.27
CA ARG A 311 6.80 -3.34 -18.13
C ARG A 311 5.61 -4.22 -17.90
N LYS A 312 5.54 -4.82 -16.71
CA LYS A 312 4.38 -5.59 -16.31
C LYS A 312 3.37 -4.67 -15.61
N PRO A 313 2.06 -4.91 -15.78
CA PRO A 313 1.03 -4.19 -15.06
C PRO A 313 0.89 -4.66 -13.61
N TRP A 314 1.86 -5.41 -13.06
CA TRP A 314 1.82 -5.89 -11.69
C TRP A 314 3.14 -5.79 -10.95
N GLU A 315 3.07 -5.79 -9.63
CA GLU A 315 4.17 -6.04 -8.70
C GLU A 315 3.87 -7.27 -7.84
N ARG A 316 4.87 -7.87 -7.21
CA ARG A 316 4.68 -9.03 -6.33
C ARG A 316 5.09 -8.70 -4.90
N VAL A 317 4.43 -9.35 -3.95
CA VAL A 317 4.85 -9.42 -2.56
C VAL A 317 5.09 -10.88 -2.19
N LEU A 318 6.27 -11.15 -1.67
CA LEU A 318 6.69 -12.49 -1.23
C LEU A 318 6.45 -12.58 0.27
N LEU A 319 5.82 -13.67 0.72
CA LEU A 319 5.42 -13.87 2.11
C LEU A 319 6.22 -15.01 2.74
N GLY A 320 6.98 -14.69 3.79
CA GLY A 320 7.67 -15.64 4.65
C GLY A 320 6.95 -15.81 5.99
N ARG A 321 6.92 -17.02 6.55
CA ARG A 321 6.34 -17.30 7.87
C ARG A 321 7.36 -17.91 8.81
N ARG A 322 7.42 -17.42 10.05
CA ARG A 322 8.16 -18.05 11.13
C ARG A 322 7.47 -19.36 11.55
N ARG A 323 8.21 -20.47 11.60
CA ARG A 323 7.69 -21.69 12.24
C ARG A 323 7.55 -21.48 13.76
N PRO A 324 6.39 -21.79 14.36
CA PRO A 324 6.24 -21.75 15.81
C PRO A 324 7.25 -22.66 16.51
N ALA A 325 7.87 -22.19 17.60
CA ALA A 325 8.92 -22.95 18.28
C ALA A 325 8.40 -24.17 19.08
N SER A 326 7.11 -24.19 19.44
CA SER A 326 6.51 -25.27 20.24
C SER A 326 5.20 -25.76 19.63
N THR A 327 5.09 -27.08 19.43
CA THR A 327 3.85 -27.78 19.03
C THR A 327 2.81 -27.83 20.15
N SER A 328 3.13 -27.34 21.35
CA SER A 328 2.29 -27.49 22.56
C SER A 328 1.19 -26.44 22.67
N VAL A 329 1.30 -25.32 21.93
CA VAL A 329 0.24 -24.31 21.82
C VAL A 329 -0.21 -24.30 20.37
N THR A 330 -1.39 -24.85 20.11
CA THR A 330 -2.02 -24.81 18.80
C THR A 330 -2.45 -23.38 18.49
N THR A 331 -1.53 -22.52 18.05
CA THR A 331 -1.90 -21.24 17.45
C THR A 331 -2.53 -21.52 16.10
N VAL A 332 -3.85 -21.39 16.02
CA VAL A 332 -4.58 -21.58 14.76
C VAL A 332 -4.59 -20.24 14.03
N PRO A 333 -4.09 -20.17 12.78
CA PRO A 333 -4.31 -18.99 11.94
C PRO A 333 -5.80 -18.69 11.86
N ARG A 334 -6.20 -17.41 11.95
CA ARG A 334 -7.60 -17.00 11.81
C ARG A 334 -8.23 -17.55 10.53
N LEU A 335 -7.45 -17.52 9.43
CA LEU A 335 -7.81 -18.08 8.14
C LEU A 335 -6.58 -18.74 7.49
N PRO A 336 -6.79 -19.75 6.62
CA PRO A 336 -5.72 -20.28 5.78
C PRO A 336 -5.20 -19.20 4.84
N LEU A 337 -3.87 -19.00 4.80
CA LEU A 337 -3.22 -18.03 3.93
C LEU A 337 -3.25 -18.54 2.47
N PRO A 338 -3.84 -17.80 1.51
CA PRO A 338 -3.76 -18.17 0.11
C PRO A 338 -2.31 -18.12 -0.38
N SER A 339 -1.84 -19.23 -0.96
CA SER A 339 -0.49 -19.30 -1.57
C SER A 339 -0.34 -18.32 -2.73
N HIS A 340 -1.46 -18.05 -3.43
CA HIS A 340 -1.58 -17.04 -4.47
C HIS A 340 -2.79 -16.16 -4.21
N ARG A 341 -2.60 -14.84 -4.35
CA ARG A 341 -3.68 -13.85 -4.24
C ARG A 341 -3.41 -12.70 -5.21
N VAL A 342 -4.42 -12.27 -5.94
CA VAL A 342 -4.37 -11.11 -6.83
C VAL A 342 -5.10 -9.95 -6.16
N ILE A 343 -4.33 -8.91 -5.85
CA ILE A 343 -4.80 -7.62 -5.34
C ILE A 343 -4.96 -6.71 -6.57
N VAL A 344 -6.19 -6.37 -6.92
CA VAL A 344 -6.51 -5.48 -8.03
C VAL A 344 -6.72 -4.07 -7.47
N GLY A 345 -6.02 -3.09 -8.03
CA GLY A 345 -6.20 -1.71 -7.61
C GLY A 345 -5.69 -0.74 -8.66
N VAL A 346 -6.25 0.46 -8.65
CA VAL A 346 -5.79 1.54 -9.51
C VAL A 346 -4.50 2.13 -8.92
N PRO A 347 -3.43 2.30 -9.73
CA PRO A 347 -2.19 2.85 -9.21
C PRO A 347 -2.35 4.33 -8.83
N ASP A 348 -1.84 4.70 -7.65
CA ASP A 348 -1.76 6.08 -7.18
C ASP A 348 -0.36 6.69 -7.44
N GLY A 349 -0.27 8.01 -7.39
CA GLY A 349 0.96 8.78 -7.54
C GLY A 349 2.05 8.41 -6.52
N HIS A 350 3.30 8.82 -6.82
CA HIS A 350 4.48 8.64 -5.95
C HIS A 350 4.84 7.20 -5.57
N SER A 351 4.38 6.22 -6.35
CA SER A 351 4.65 4.79 -6.12
C SER A 351 4.14 4.32 -4.75
N ARG A 352 2.98 4.84 -4.33
CA ARG A 352 2.21 4.32 -3.20
C ARG A 352 1.66 2.94 -3.56
N LYS A 353 1.62 2.05 -2.58
CA LYS A 353 1.18 0.66 -2.73
C LYS A 353 -0.08 0.43 -1.91
N PRO A 354 -0.90 -0.58 -2.25
CA PRO A 354 -1.98 -1.01 -1.37
C PRO A 354 -1.45 -1.30 0.02
N HIS A 355 -2.11 -0.78 1.05
CA HIS A 355 -1.69 -1.01 2.41
C HIS A 355 -1.92 -2.47 2.80
N LEU A 356 -0.88 -3.18 3.26
CA LEU A 356 -0.96 -4.62 3.48
C LEU A 356 -1.63 -5.01 4.81
N ARG A 357 -1.74 -4.09 5.79
CA ARG A 357 -2.41 -4.36 7.08
C ARG A 357 -3.81 -4.97 6.93
N PRO A 358 -4.80 -4.33 6.26
CA PRO A 358 -6.13 -4.92 6.12
C PRO A 358 -6.12 -6.24 5.33
N LEU A 359 -5.13 -6.46 4.46
CA LEU A 359 -5.03 -7.64 3.62
C LEU A 359 -4.41 -8.84 4.35
N LEU A 360 -3.49 -8.63 5.31
CA LEU A 360 -2.73 -9.70 5.97
C LEU A 360 -3.23 -10.04 7.38
N VAL A 361 -3.83 -9.07 8.09
CA VAL A 361 -4.35 -9.28 9.45
C VAL A 361 -5.29 -10.49 9.57
N PRO A 362 -6.19 -10.78 8.61
CA PRO A 362 -7.06 -11.97 8.68
C PRO A 362 -6.33 -13.32 8.67
N PHE A 363 -5.03 -13.35 8.33
CA PHE A 363 -4.23 -14.59 8.23
C PHE A 363 -3.19 -14.73 9.34
N LEU A 364 -3.12 -13.78 10.27
CA LEU A 364 -2.28 -13.85 11.46
C LEU A 364 -2.96 -14.71 12.54
N SER A 365 -2.18 -15.30 13.44
CA SER A 365 -2.67 -16.19 14.48
C SER A 365 -3.52 -15.46 15.51
N SER A 366 -4.63 -16.08 15.92
CA SER A 366 -5.32 -15.76 17.18
C SER A 366 -4.83 -16.69 18.30
N HIS A 367 -4.97 -16.25 19.55
CA HIS A 367 -4.86 -17.18 20.69
C HIS A 367 -5.97 -18.25 20.63
N PRO A 368 -5.72 -19.46 21.19
CA PRO A 368 -6.51 -20.68 20.93
C PRO A 368 -7.97 -20.69 21.43
N ASN A 369 -8.44 -19.69 22.17
CA ASN A 369 -9.78 -19.69 22.76
C ASN A 369 -10.82 -18.84 22.02
N GLY A 370 -10.48 -18.22 20.89
CA GLY A 370 -11.44 -17.39 20.12
C GLY A 370 -11.83 -16.08 20.80
N GLU A 371 -11.62 -15.95 22.11
CA GLU A 371 -11.39 -14.68 22.78
C GLU A 371 -10.00 -14.18 22.33
N GLU A 372 -9.90 -12.92 21.89
CA GLU A 372 -8.62 -12.22 21.90
C GLU A 372 -7.94 -12.59 23.22
N ALA A 373 -6.68 -13.00 23.21
CA ALA A 373 -5.95 -12.97 24.46
C ALA A 373 -6.08 -11.55 24.98
N VAL A 374 -6.87 -11.40 26.03
CA VAL A 374 -6.96 -10.18 26.82
C VAL A 374 -5.52 -9.82 27.14
N GLY A 375 -4.96 -8.85 26.40
CA GLY A 375 -3.64 -8.32 26.74
C GLY A 375 -2.73 -7.79 25.64
N ARG A 376 -2.80 -8.17 24.34
CA ARG A 376 -1.88 -7.53 23.37
C ARG A 376 -2.45 -7.24 21.97
N PRO A 377 -2.37 -5.98 21.50
CA PRO A 377 -2.74 -5.64 20.12
C PRO A 377 -1.73 -6.25 19.13
N LEU A 378 -2.17 -6.53 17.90
CA LEU A 378 -1.28 -6.90 16.80
C LEU A 378 -0.28 -5.77 16.55
N VAL A 379 1.01 -6.10 16.59
CA VAL A 379 2.09 -5.12 16.38
C VAL A 379 2.78 -5.39 15.06
N GLY A 380 2.81 -4.38 14.19
CA GLY A 380 3.49 -4.45 12.90
C GLY A 380 4.69 -3.52 12.80
N LEU A 381 5.57 -3.83 11.86
CA LEU A 381 6.72 -3.02 11.46
C LEU A 381 6.71 -2.80 9.95
N GLU A 382 6.87 -1.56 9.51
CA GLU A 382 7.13 -1.21 8.11
C GLU A 382 8.58 -0.76 7.94
N VAL A 383 9.37 -1.49 7.15
CA VAL A 383 10.76 -1.15 6.84
C VAL A 383 10.87 -0.57 5.44
N PHE A 384 11.74 0.44 5.30
CA PHE A 384 11.78 1.36 4.16
C PHE A 384 10.46 2.13 4.00
N ALA A 385 9.83 2.42 5.13
CA ALA A 385 8.55 3.08 5.21
C ALA A 385 8.62 4.50 4.62
N ARG A 386 7.52 4.89 3.98
CA ARG A 386 7.26 6.28 3.53
C ARG A 386 5.95 6.83 4.11
N SER A 387 5.23 5.97 4.82
CA SER A 387 4.01 6.24 5.56
C SER A 387 4.10 5.51 6.90
N LEU A 388 3.45 6.09 7.91
CA LEU A 388 3.18 5.50 9.20
C LEU A 388 1.81 4.82 9.22
N THR A 389 1.69 3.87 10.14
CA THR A 389 0.47 3.13 10.46
C THR A 389 0.18 3.26 11.95
N ALA A 390 -1.08 3.48 12.31
CA ALA A 390 -1.48 3.62 13.72
C ALA A 390 -1.10 2.39 14.54
N GLY A 391 -0.44 2.63 15.68
CA GLY A 391 0.04 1.59 16.59
C GLY A 391 1.21 0.74 16.09
N TRP A 392 1.77 1.02 14.90
CA TRP A 392 2.86 0.24 14.31
C TRP A 392 4.19 0.98 14.40
N TRP A 393 5.28 0.22 14.24
CA TRP A 393 6.60 0.77 14.02
C TRP A 393 6.84 1.03 12.53
N ALA A 394 7.56 2.09 12.22
CA ALA A 394 8.01 2.39 10.86
C ALA A 394 9.51 2.74 10.87
N TRP A 395 10.25 2.35 9.85
CA TRP A 395 11.69 2.57 9.78
C TRP A 395 12.11 2.92 8.37
N GLY A 396 12.75 4.08 8.17
CA GLY A 396 13.37 4.42 6.89
C GLY A 396 13.81 5.88 6.78
N ASP A 397 14.54 6.16 5.70
CA ASP A 397 15.08 7.50 5.41
C ASP A 397 13.98 8.55 5.10
N GLU A 398 12.85 8.09 4.55
CA GLU A 398 11.73 8.93 4.10
C GLU A 398 10.46 8.65 4.92
N VAL A 399 10.60 8.20 6.18
CA VAL A 399 9.49 7.66 6.99
C VAL A 399 8.29 8.60 7.17
N LEU A 400 8.53 9.92 7.13
CA LEU A 400 7.52 10.96 7.25
C LEU A 400 7.08 11.57 5.90
N LEU A 401 7.55 11.05 4.76
CA LEU A 401 7.34 11.67 3.45
C LEU A 401 5.87 11.91 3.14
N PHE A 402 5.02 10.89 3.32
CA PHE A 402 3.58 11.01 3.08
C PHE A 402 2.80 11.55 4.28
N HIS A 403 3.48 11.95 5.36
CA HIS A 403 2.87 12.50 6.57
C HIS A 403 2.87 14.02 6.59
N HIS A 404 3.65 14.64 5.71
CA HIS A 404 3.62 16.09 5.53
C HIS A 404 2.21 16.56 5.13
N ALA A 405 1.74 17.66 5.74
CA ALA A 405 0.38 18.17 5.58
C ALA A 405 -0.04 18.39 4.12
N SER A 406 0.90 18.69 3.22
CA SER A 406 0.64 18.85 1.78
C SER A 406 0.08 17.61 1.07
N TRP A 407 0.10 16.45 1.71
CA TRP A 407 -0.47 15.21 1.18
C TRP A 407 -1.90 14.95 1.63
N TRP A 408 -2.48 15.80 2.48
CA TRP A 408 -3.74 15.54 3.14
C TRP A 408 -4.69 16.73 3.05
N ALA A 409 -5.93 16.49 2.64
CA ALA A 409 -7.04 17.40 2.87
C ALA A 409 -7.65 17.10 4.25
N SER A 410 -7.95 18.14 5.02
CA SER A 410 -8.72 18.00 6.26
C SER A 410 -10.19 18.17 5.93
N ASN A 411 -11.03 17.24 6.40
CA ASN A 411 -12.47 17.50 6.45
C ASN A 411 -12.71 18.46 7.61
N GLU A 412 -12.95 19.75 7.32
CA GLU A 412 -13.58 20.62 8.30
C GLU A 412 -15.01 20.13 8.50
N VAL A 413 -15.20 19.23 9.46
CA VAL A 413 -16.53 19.00 10.02
C VAL A 413 -16.80 20.20 10.91
N VAL A 414 -17.59 21.14 10.42
CA VAL A 414 -18.23 22.16 11.26
C VAL A 414 -19.17 21.38 12.19
N ASP A 415 -18.73 21.14 13.42
CA ASP A 415 -19.59 20.67 14.51
C ASP A 415 -20.52 21.83 14.91
N ASP A 416 -21.56 22.10 14.11
CA ASP A 416 -22.70 22.94 14.52
C ASP A 416 -23.60 22.12 15.46
N ALA A 417 -23.08 21.77 16.65
CA ALA A 417 -23.88 21.16 17.70
C ALA A 417 -23.21 21.25 19.08
N ALA A 418 -23.19 22.44 19.69
CA ALA A 418 -23.53 22.64 21.11
C ALA A 418 -23.23 24.09 21.53
N ASP A 419 -24.20 24.99 21.32
CA ASP A 419 -24.45 26.13 22.21
C ASP A 419 -25.95 26.43 22.16
N GLN A 420 -26.72 25.57 22.83
CA GLN A 420 -27.99 25.98 23.41
C GLN A 420 -27.89 25.74 24.91
N GLU A 421 -27.34 26.73 25.60
CA GLU A 421 -27.55 26.93 27.03
C GLU A 421 -29.07 27.04 27.26
N ALA A 422 -29.65 25.98 27.83
CA ALA A 422 -30.96 26.06 28.47
C ALA A 422 -30.77 26.80 29.81
N PRO A 423 -31.44 27.94 30.05
CA PRO A 423 -31.32 28.60 31.34
C PRO A 423 -32.07 27.80 32.40
N ALA A 424 -31.35 27.48 33.48
CA ALA A 424 -31.86 26.82 34.67
C ALA A 424 -32.99 27.64 35.31
N GLY A 425 -34.16 27.02 35.45
CA GLY A 425 -35.21 27.50 36.33
C GLY A 425 -34.96 27.06 37.77
N ALA A 426 -34.97 28.01 38.71
CA ALA A 426 -35.81 27.98 39.92
C ALA A 426 -35.38 29.05 40.92
N ALA A 427 -36.28 29.99 41.23
CA ALA A 427 -36.57 30.37 42.63
C ALA A 427 -37.85 31.21 42.69
N SER A 428 -38.74 30.77 43.56
CA SER A 428 -40.02 31.35 43.95
C SER A 428 -39.89 32.62 44.79
N SER A 429 -40.85 33.55 44.63
CA SER A 429 -41.56 34.18 45.76
C SER A 429 -42.78 34.97 45.28
N THR A 430 -43.96 34.56 45.74
CA THR A 430 -45.24 35.30 45.80
C THR A 430 -45.30 36.02 47.17
N PRO A 431 -46.22 36.98 47.44
CA PRO A 431 -47.31 37.48 46.61
C PRO A 431 -47.20 38.94 46.17
#